data_AF-A0A2U8HPC3-F1
#
_entry.id   AF-A0A2U8HPC3-F1
#
_cell.length_a   1.000
_cell.length_b   1.000
_cell.length_c   1.000
_cell.angle_alpha   90.00
_cell.angle_beta   90.00
_cell.angle_gamma   90.00
#
_symmetry.space_group_name_H-M   'P 1'
#
loop_
_entity.id
_entity.type
_entity.pdbx_description
1 polymer ?
#
loop_
_entity_poly.entity_id
_entity_poly.type
_entity_poly.pdbx_seq_one_letter_code
_entity_poly.pdbx_strand_id
1 'polypeptide(L)'
;MGLSLRPATGPTCLRPAPRGAEPSLVRQKLNQNSLVPGLIARRPEVGAVWCSGLRPSDNGDCVLELFYFRHPAGNFGDDLNAWIWDALLPGWNSWTTAATLIGVGTILNTELPLPEGRKLVVGSGTGYGRIPDVSDRAQWDLRALRGPLSAERLGVPRDIGIVDPAMMLPRLPEFADIPRSGTQPLFVPHLSGATRHDWPRVCRRAGLRYVSPCGEARAVIEEIARAPLVLAESLHAAIIADAFRTPWIAVSVSNLINRDKWADWAASLGIALEFHELFPEFTRLRRALRPTPAPAGTAPAAAPGAPPRSRARRAKLALRLRAERPLIARRLRKAATASPTLSDPATLRQRQESYQAVLDGVIRDYRG
;
A
#
# COMPACT_ATOMS: atom_id res chain seq x y z
N MET A 1 13.02 10.31 -88.52
CA MET A 1 12.54 8.91 -88.44
C MET A 1 11.54 8.83 -87.29
N GLY A 2 10.27 8.58 -87.60
CA GLY A 2 9.21 8.27 -86.61
C GLY A 2 9.47 6.92 -85.94
N LEU A 3 8.75 6.46 -84.92
CA LEU A 3 7.31 6.54 -84.71
C LEU A 3 6.97 6.31 -83.23
N SER A 4 5.88 6.95 -82.82
CA SER A 4 5.02 6.68 -81.66
C SER A 4 4.36 5.29 -81.76
N LEU A 5 3.94 4.69 -80.63
CA LEU A 5 2.56 4.22 -80.38
C LEU A 5 2.44 3.45 -79.03
N ARG A 6 1.50 3.89 -78.19
CA ARG A 6 0.75 3.13 -77.17
C ARG A 6 -0.58 2.63 -77.82
N PRO A 7 -1.57 1.94 -77.17
CA PRO A 7 -1.64 1.01 -76.02
C PRO A 7 -2.61 -0.21 -76.25
N ALA A 8 -3.04 -0.88 -75.15
CA ALA A 8 -4.23 -1.75 -74.91
C ALA A 8 -3.96 -3.27 -75.03
N THR A 9 -4.41 -4.18 -74.15
CA THR A 9 -5.77 -4.39 -73.57
C THR A 9 -5.72 -5.29 -72.29
N GLY A 10 -6.71 -5.17 -71.37
CA GLY A 10 -7.11 -6.25 -70.43
C GLY A 10 -8.07 -7.25 -71.12
N PRO A 11 -8.84 -8.15 -70.46
CA PRO A 11 -9.21 -8.34 -69.02
C PRO A 11 -8.86 -9.78 -68.52
N THR A 12 -9.09 -10.29 -67.31
CA THR A 12 -10.38 -10.56 -66.62
C THR A 12 -10.11 -11.33 -65.30
N CYS A 13 -10.87 -10.99 -64.25
CA CYS A 13 -11.36 -11.80 -63.12
C CYS A 13 -10.54 -13.00 -62.57
N LEU A 14 -10.18 -12.91 -61.28
CA LEU A 14 -10.37 -14.00 -60.32
C LEU A 14 -10.98 -13.47 -59.02
N ARG A 15 -11.96 -14.24 -58.55
CA ARG A 15 -13.01 -13.93 -57.57
C ARG A 15 -12.51 -13.81 -56.12
N PRO A 16 -13.29 -13.13 -55.25
CA PRO A 16 -13.17 -13.20 -53.80
C PRO A 16 -14.08 -14.32 -53.23
N ALA A 17 -13.62 -15.05 -52.21
CA ALA A 17 -14.44 -15.84 -51.29
C ALA A 17 -13.61 -16.33 -50.08
N PRO A 18 -14.21 -16.63 -48.90
CA PRO A 18 -15.47 -16.13 -48.35
C PRO A 18 -15.33 -15.62 -46.89
N ARG A 19 -16.40 -14.96 -46.41
CA ARG A 19 -16.66 -14.70 -44.98
C ARG A 19 -17.08 -16.00 -44.29
N GLY A 20 -16.69 -16.14 -43.02
CA GLY A 20 -17.41 -16.95 -42.04
C GLY A 20 -16.53 -17.92 -41.25
N ALA A 21 -16.24 -17.57 -40.00
CA ALA A 21 -16.37 -18.45 -38.82
C ALA A 21 -15.86 -17.69 -37.59
N GLU A 22 -16.75 -17.37 -36.66
CA GLU A 22 -16.41 -16.94 -35.30
C GLU A 22 -15.58 -18.02 -34.59
N PRO A 23 -14.57 -17.65 -33.77
CA PRO A 23 -14.01 -18.58 -32.80
C PRO A 23 -14.95 -18.65 -31.60
N SER A 24 -15.56 -19.81 -31.46
CA SER A 24 -16.42 -20.23 -30.37
C SER A 24 -15.71 -20.14 -29.01
N LEU A 25 -16.45 -19.62 -28.02
CA LEU A 25 -16.16 -19.70 -26.59
C LEU A 25 -16.01 -21.17 -26.17
N VAL A 26 -14.78 -21.66 -26.07
CA VAL A 26 -14.47 -22.88 -25.33
C VAL A 26 -14.48 -22.54 -23.84
N ARG A 27 -15.61 -22.83 -23.20
CA ARG A 27 -15.72 -22.96 -21.74
C ARG A 27 -14.79 -24.07 -21.28
N GLN A 28 -13.60 -23.73 -20.81
CA GLN A 28 -12.82 -24.64 -19.96
C GLN A 28 -13.50 -24.71 -18.59
N LYS A 29 -14.16 -25.85 -18.34
CA LYS A 29 -14.58 -26.26 -16.99
C LYS A 29 -13.30 -26.47 -16.16
N LEU A 30 -12.97 -25.51 -15.30
CA LEU A 30 -12.03 -25.74 -14.21
C LEU A 30 -12.67 -26.70 -13.22
N ASN A 31 -12.11 -27.90 -13.19
CA ASN A 31 -12.48 -29.00 -12.30
C ASN A 31 -12.09 -28.60 -10.87
N GLN A 32 -13.07 -28.19 -10.07
CA GLN A 32 -12.93 -28.00 -8.63
C GLN A 32 -12.97 -29.38 -7.97
N ASN A 33 -11.82 -29.99 -7.72
CA ASN A 33 -11.66 -30.98 -6.63
C ASN A 33 -10.19 -31.40 -6.48
N SER A 34 -9.44 -30.64 -5.67
CA SER A 34 -8.32 -31.17 -4.89
C SER A 34 -8.29 -30.41 -3.56
N LEU A 35 -9.07 -30.89 -2.61
CA LEU A 35 -9.09 -30.41 -1.23
C LEU A 35 -7.82 -30.90 -0.51
N VAL A 36 -6.97 -29.98 -0.09
CA VAL A 36 -6.03 -30.22 1.02
C VAL A 36 -6.66 -29.60 2.27
N PRO A 37 -7.02 -30.38 3.31
CA PRO A 37 -7.65 -29.83 4.50
C PRO A 37 -6.60 -29.47 5.56
N GLY A 38 -6.65 -28.22 6.04
CA GLY A 38 -6.10 -27.87 7.35
C GLY A 38 -5.26 -26.60 7.41
N LEU A 39 -5.91 -25.43 7.47
CA LEU A 39 -5.35 -24.32 8.24
C LEU A 39 -6.48 -23.39 8.70
N ILE A 40 -6.84 -23.50 9.98
CA ILE A 40 -7.72 -22.53 10.65
C ILE A 40 -6.88 -21.28 10.91
N ALA A 41 -6.89 -20.34 9.96
CA ALA A 41 -6.41 -18.98 10.18
C ALA A 41 -7.56 -18.11 10.72
N ARG A 42 -7.41 -17.58 11.93
CA ARG A 42 -8.19 -16.44 12.47
C ARG A 42 -7.17 -15.35 12.84
N ARG A 43 -7.18 -14.09 12.37
CA ARG A 43 -7.82 -13.35 11.27
C ARG A 43 -6.86 -12.20 10.93
N PRO A 44 -6.30 -12.07 9.72
CA PRO A 44 -6.20 -10.77 9.08
C PRO A 44 -7.60 -10.35 8.62
N GLU A 45 -7.83 -9.06 8.35
CA GLU A 45 -9.12 -8.55 7.87
C GLU A 45 -9.65 -9.42 6.70
N VAL A 46 -10.91 -9.83 6.80
CA VAL A 46 -11.55 -10.87 5.96
C VAL A 46 -11.30 -10.58 4.47
N GLY A 47 -10.37 -11.30 3.85
CA GLY A 47 -10.07 -11.23 2.41
C GLY A 47 -8.61 -11.01 2.03
N ALA A 48 -7.75 -10.46 2.89
CA ALA A 48 -6.35 -10.18 2.54
C ALA A 48 -5.55 -11.43 2.09
N VAL A 49 -4.69 -11.27 1.08
CA VAL A 49 -3.82 -12.34 0.54
C VAL A 49 -2.37 -11.89 0.62
N TRP A 50 -1.51 -12.75 1.15
CA TRP A 50 -0.05 -12.58 1.02
C TRP A 50 0.37 -13.12 -0.33
N CYS A 51 1.01 -12.27 -1.12
CA CYS A 51 1.50 -12.64 -2.43
C CYS A 51 2.99 -12.97 -2.35
N SER A 52 3.33 -14.18 -2.76
CA SER A 52 4.67 -14.56 -3.18
C SER A 52 4.61 -14.74 -4.70
N GLY A 53 5.43 -14.01 -5.44
CA GLY A 53 5.44 -14.09 -6.89
C GLY A 53 6.86 -14.05 -7.45
N LEU A 54 7.20 -15.07 -8.23
CA LEU A 54 8.19 -14.96 -9.30
C LEU A 54 7.48 -14.28 -10.48
N ARG A 55 8.07 -13.23 -11.06
CA ARG A 55 7.84 -13.00 -12.49
C ARG A 55 8.83 -13.92 -13.19
N PRO A 56 8.39 -15.00 -13.86
CA PRO A 56 9.33 -15.94 -14.45
C PRO A 56 10.26 -15.20 -15.41
N SER A 57 11.57 -15.36 -15.21
CA SER A 57 12.56 -15.12 -16.26
C SER A 57 12.38 -16.18 -17.35
N ASP A 58 12.61 -15.83 -18.61
CA ASP A 58 12.49 -16.76 -19.75
C ASP A 58 13.34 -18.05 -19.60
N ASN A 59 14.32 -18.07 -18.69
CA ASN A 59 15.28 -19.15 -18.50
C ASN A 59 15.09 -20.00 -17.22
N GLY A 60 14.08 -19.72 -16.37
CA GLY A 60 13.79 -20.55 -15.18
C GLY A 60 14.78 -20.48 -14.01
N ASP A 61 15.86 -19.69 -14.10
CA ASP A 61 16.95 -19.59 -13.11
C ASP A 61 16.79 -18.45 -12.07
N CYS A 62 15.67 -17.70 -12.10
CA CYS A 62 15.46 -16.60 -11.14
C CYS A 62 15.17 -17.13 -9.73
N VAL A 63 15.89 -16.61 -8.73
CA VAL A 63 15.79 -17.07 -7.34
C VAL A 63 15.50 -15.96 -6.33
N LEU A 64 15.33 -14.71 -6.77
CA LEU A 64 14.81 -13.63 -5.93
C LEU A 64 13.29 -13.53 -6.08
N GLU A 65 12.57 -13.82 -4.99
CA GLU A 65 11.11 -13.71 -4.91
C GLU A 65 10.68 -12.44 -4.16
N LEU A 66 9.45 -11.96 -4.39
CA LEU A 66 8.87 -10.87 -3.61
C LEU A 66 7.73 -11.38 -2.73
N PHE A 67 7.81 -11.11 -1.43
CA PHE A 67 6.75 -11.37 -0.44
C PHE A 67 6.11 -10.07 0.04
N TYR A 68 4.82 -9.87 -0.25
CA TYR A 68 4.11 -8.64 0.09
C TYR A 68 2.63 -8.83 0.37
N PHE A 69 2.01 -7.81 0.99
CA PHE A 69 0.60 -7.78 1.31
C PHE A 69 -0.23 -7.30 0.11
N ARG A 70 -1.32 -8.00 -0.22
CA ARG A 70 -2.32 -7.53 -1.18
C ARG A 70 -3.72 -7.62 -0.59
N HIS A 71 -4.42 -6.49 -0.59
CA HIS A 71 -5.82 -6.44 -0.17
C HIS A 71 -6.76 -6.63 -1.37
N PRO A 72 -7.83 -7.45 -1.31
CA PRO A 72 -8.73 -7.68 -2.45
C PRO A 72 -9.46 -6.44 -2.93
N ALA A 73 -9.75 -5.51 -2.01
CA ALA A 73 -10.36 -4.25 -2.36
C ALA A 73 -9.35 -3.23 -2.89
N GLY A 74 -8.06 -3.56 -2.94
CA GLY A 74 -6.97 -2.62 -3.18
C GLY A 74 -6.53 -1.89 -1.89
N ASN A 75 -5.25 -1.51 -1.87
CA ASN A 75 -4.63 -0.61 -0.92
C ASN A 75 -3.46 0.09 -1.64
N PHE A 76 -3.67 1.30 -2.14
CA PHE A 76 -2.68 2.01 -2.98
C PHE A 76 -1.26 2.02 -2.41
N GLY A 77 -1.14 2.06 -1.07
CA GLY A 77 0.14 2.09 -0.38
C GLY A 77 0.83 0.73 -0.27
N ASP A 78 0.11 -0.39 -0.25
CA ASP A 78 0.74 -1.72 -0.28
C ASP A 78 0.84 -2.25 -1.73
N ASP A 79 -0.10 -1.85 -2.61
CA ASP A 79 -0.16 -2.23 -4.01
C ASP A 79 1.02 -1.70 -4.84
N LEU A 80 1.76 -0.69 -4.33
CA LEU A 80 3.02 -0.25 -4.94
C LEU A 80 4.06 -1.36 -5.05
N ASN A 81 4.01 -2.39 -4.19
CA ASN A 81 4.90 -3.56 -4.28
C ASN A 81 4.80 -4.27 -5.63
N ALA A 82 3.69 -4.14 -6.36
CA ALA A 82 3.53 -4.77 -7.66
C ALA A 82 4.46 -4.21 -8.76
N TRP A 83 5.01 -3.01 -8.56
CA TRP A 83 5.79 -2.30 -9.59
C TRP A 83 6.96 -1.46 -9.07
N ILE A 84 6.99 -1.03 -7.80
CA ILE A 84 8.04 -0.11 -7.30
C ILE A 84 9.44 -0.74 -7.39
N TRP A 85 9.54 -2.05 -7.17
CA TRP A 85 10.81 -2.78 -7.18
C TRP A 85 11.43 -2.86 -8.57
N ASP A 86 10.62 -2.85 -9.64
CA ASP A 86 11.12 -2.79 -11.02
C ASP A 86 11.93 -1.50 -11.26
N ALA A 87 11.59 -0.42 -10.54
CA ALA A 87 12.28 0.86 -10.61
C ALA A 87 13.42 0.98 -9.58
N LEU A 88 13.22 0.52 -8.35
CA LEU A 88 14.22 0.64 -7.27
C LEU A 88 15.35 -0.39 -7.36
N LEU A 89 15.07 -1.57 -7.90
CA LEU A 89 16.03 -2.66 -8.11
C LEU A 89 15.91 -3.17 -9.56
N PRO A 90 16.38 -2.40 -10.57
CA PRO A 90 16.17 -2.77 -11.97
C PRO A 90 16.69 -4.18 -12.31
N GLY A 91 15.83 -5.01 -12.89
CA GLY A 91 16.13 -6.39 -13.25
C GLY A 91 16.15 -7.39 -12.10
N TRP A 92 15.66 -7.03 -10.91
CA TRP A 92 15.65 -7.90 -9.72
C TRP A 92 15.05 -9.30 -9.94
N ASN A 93 14.10 -9.41 -10.85
CA ASN A 93 13.43 -10.65 -11.26
C ASN A 93 14.27 -11.54 -12.21
N SER A 94 15.54 -11.20 -12.42
CA SER A 94 16.51 -12.02 -13.17
C SER A 94 17.74 -12.36 -12.33
N TRP A 95 17.75 -11.98 -11.06
CA TRP A 95 18.89 -12.17 -10.19
C TRP A 95 19.02 -13.62 -9.73
N THR A 96 20.26 -14.09 -9.66
CA THR A 96 20.63 -15.49 -9.40
C THR A 96 20.97 -15.75 -7.92
N THR A 97 20.92 -14.74 -7.06
CA THR A 97 21.12 -14.89 -5.61
C THR A 97 19.82 -15.26 -4.91
N ALA A 98 19.76 -16.46 -4.34
CA ALA A 98 18.54 -17.01 -3.74
C ALA A 98 18.16 -16.27 -2.46
N ALA A 99 17.02 -15.57 -2.48
CA ALA A 99 16.42 -14.92 -1.33
C ALA A 99 14.96 -14.53 -1.60
N THR A 100 14.26 -14.12 -0.56
CA THR A 100 12.97 -13.44 -0.68
C THR A 100 13.08 -11.99 -0.24
N LEU A 101 12.82 -11.07 -1.16
CA LEU A 101 12.61 -9.66 -0.89
C LEU A 101 11.32 -9.46 -0.09
N ILE A 102 11.44 -8.89 1.10
CA ILE A 102 10.30 -8.51 1.94
C ILE A 102 9.84 -7.10 1.54
N GLY A 103 8.63 -7.03 1.00
CA GLY A 103 8.08 -5.81 0.43
C GLY A 103 7.82 -4.66 1.42
N VAL A 104 7.43 -3.53 0.85
CA VAL A 104 6.98 -2.34 1.58
C VAL A 104 5.78 -2.69 2.44
N GLY A 105 5.74 -2.12 3.64
CA GLY A 105 4.60 -2.25 4.54
C GLY A 105 5.00 -2.63 5.96
N THR A 106 4.12 -3.34 6.65
CA THR A 106 4.29 -3.77 8.05
C THR A 106 4.42 -5.29 8.12
N ILE A 107 5.42 -5.84 7.44
CA ILE A 107 5.52 -7.28 7.17
C ILE A 107 6.36 -7.99 8.24
N LEU A 108 7.17 -7.28 9.03
CA LEU A 108 8.08 -7.89 10.01
C LEU A 108 7.34 -8.31 11.29
N ASN A 109 6.57 -9.41 11.20
CA ASN A 109 5.88 -10.02 12.33
C ASN A 109 5.61 -11.53 12.12
N THR A 110 5.61 -12.30 13.21
CA THR A 110 5.48 -13.77 13.19
C THR A 110 4.05 -14.29 13.04
N GLU A 111 3.06 -13.40 12.98
CA GLU A 111 1.67 -13.80 12.67
C GLU A 111 1.47 -13.98 11.16
N LEU A 112 2.45 -13.57 10.36
CA LEU A 112 2.47 -13.81 8.92
C LEU A 112 3.21 -15.10 8.60
N PRO A 113 2.83 -15.79 7.51
CA PRO A 113 3.60 -16.90 6.97
C PRO A 113 4.85 -16.36 6.28
N LEU A 114 5.80 -15.85 7.05
CA LEU A 114 7.07 -15.37 6.51
C LEU A 114 7.75 -16.52 5.75
N PRO A 115 8.33 -16.24 4.56
CA PRO A 115 8.90 -17.27 3.70
C PRO A 115 10.05 -18.01 4.41
N GLU A 116 10.29 -19.26 4.03
CA GLU A 116 11.50 -19.98 4.46
C GLU A 116 12.73 -19.46 3.71
N GLY A 117 13.94 -19.78 4.21
CA GLY A 117 15.19 -19.36 3.59
C GLY A 117 15.54 -17.88 3.79
N ARG A 118 16.56 -17.42 3.05
CA ARG A 118 17.17 -16.10 3.21
C ARG A 118 16.18 -15.00 2.82
N LYS A 119 16.05 -13.99 3.67
CA LYS A 119 15.17 -12.82 3.50
C LYS A 119 16.01 -11.57 3.34
N LEU A 120 15.66 -10.77 2.34
CA LEU A 120 16.23 -9.45 2.12
C LEU A 120 15.19 -8.39 2.53
N VAL A 121 15.56 -7.50 3.46
CA VAL A 121 14.69 -6.42 3.93
C VAL A 121 15.31 -5.07 3.57
N VAL A 122 14.57 -4.31 2.78
CA VAL A 122 14.96 -2.98 2.26
C VAL A 122 13.82 -1.99 2.49
N GLY A 123 13.40 -1.81 3.73
CA GLY A 123 12.47 -0.73 4.12
C GLY A 123 11.12 -1.18 4.69
N SER A 124 10.89 -2.49 4.87
CA SER A 124 9.73 -2.96 5.64
C SER A 124 9.84 -2.57 7.13
N GLY A 125 8.70 -2.53 7.83
CA GLY A 125 8.66 -2.17 9.25
C GLY A 125 7.88 -3.15 10.12
N THR A 126 8.01 -2.96 11.43
CA THR A 126 7.21 -3.63 12.47
C THR A 126 5.91 -2.85 12.74
N GLY A 127 4.99 -3.42 13.53
CA GLY A 127 3.80 -2.69 14.00
C GLY A 127 2.60 -3.58 14.29
N TYR A 128 2.61 -4.82 13.83
CA TYR A 128 1.61 -5.82 14.19
C TYR A 128 2.27 -7.04 14.81
N GLY A 129 1.48 -7.81 15.54
CA GLY A 129 1.86 -9.09 16.11
C GLY A 129 3.17 -9.06 16.90
N ARG A 130 3.77 -10.25 17.01
CA ARG A 130 5.09 -10.44 17.61
C ARG A 130 6.16 -10.23 16.55
N ILE A 131 7.31 -9.67 16.94
CA ILE A 131 8.47 -9.50 16.07
C ILE A 131 9.12 -10.87 15.76
N PRO A 132 9.66 -11.08 14.54
CA PRO A 132 10.48 -12.25 14.24
C PRO A 132 11.84 -12.18 14.93
N ASP A 133 12.43 -13.34 15.20
CA ASP A 133 13.84 -13.43 15.55
C ASP A 133 14.69 -13.23 14.29
N VAL A 134 15.49 -12.17 14.29
CA VAL A 134 16.34 -11.75 13.16
C VAL A 134 17.84 -11.88 13.48
N SER A 135 18.18 -12.64 14.53
CA SER A 135 19.56 -12.83 14.99
C SER A 135 20.42 -13.61 13.99
N ASP A 136 19.84 -14.57 13.28
CA ASP A 136 20.51 -15.35 12.24
C ASP A 136 20.70 -14.51 10.96
N ARG A 137 21.93 -14.01 10.77
CA ARG A 137 22.32 -13.20 9.60
C ARG A 137 22.44 -13.99 8.30
N ALA A 138 22.52 -15.33 8.37
CA ALA A 138 22.43 -16.16 7.16
C ALA A 138 21.00 -16.19 6.62
N GLN A 139 20.00 -16.07 7.51
CA GLN A 139 18.59 -16.04 7.16
C GLN A 139 18.05 -14.62 6.96
N TRP A 140 18.62 -13.61 7.63
CA TRP A 140 18.14 -12.23 7.61
C TRP A 140 19.20 -11.24 7.16
N ASP A 141 19.05 -10.78 5.92
CA ASP A 141 19.79 -9.64 5.38
C ASP A 141 18.96 -8.36 5.54
N LEU A 142 19.23 -7.61 6.62
CA LEU A 142 18.53 -6.36 6.94
C LEU A 142 19.37 -5.17 6.47
N ARG A 143 18.98 -4.58 5.34
CA ARG A 143 19.70 -3.46 4.71
C ARG A 143 19.10 -2.10 5.06
N ALA A 144 17.78 -2.04 5.13
CA ALA A 144 17.05 -0.88 5.58
C ALA A 144 15.72 -1.31 6.22
N LEU A 145 15.25 -0.50 7.17
CA LEU A 145 13.94 -0.60 7.80
C LEU A 145 13.18 0.71 7.63
N ARG A 146 11.86 0.66 7.72
CA ARG A 146 10.97 1.83 7.54
C ARG A 146 11.35 3.01 8.44
N GLY A 147 11.88 2.72 9.64
CA GLY A 147 12.30 3.73 10.59
C GLY A 147 13.05 3.14 11.79
N PRO A 148 13.56 4.02 12.67
CA PRO A 148 14.43 3.62 13.79
C PRO A 148 13.70 2.87 14.90
N LEU A 149 12.37 3.00 15.03
CA LEU A 149 11.62 2.27 16.05
C LEU A 149 11.42 0.80 15.66
N SER A 150 11.33 0.51 14.36
CA SER A 150 11.40 -0.86 13.86
C SER A 150 12.75 -1.50 14.14
N ALA A 151 13.85 -0.76 13.95
CA ALA A 151 15.20 -1.23 14.28
C ALA A 151 15.35 -1.55 15.77
N GLU A 152 14.92 -0.62 16.64
CA GLU A 152 14.95 -0.79 18.09
C GLU A 152 14.15 -2.03 18.53
N ARG A 153 12.94 -2.22 17.99
CA ARG A 153 12.11 -3.39 18.30
C ARG A 153 12.76 -4.70 17.88
N LEU A 154 13.45 -4.73 16.75
CA LEU A 154 14.15 -5.92 16.26
C LEU A 154 15.50 -6.16 16.94
N GLY A 155 15.94 -5.27 17.84
CA GLY A 155 17.23 -5.40 18.52
C GLY A 155 18.43 -5.20 17.58
N VAL A 156 18.26 -4.39 16.53
CA VAL A 156 19.31 -4.10 15.53
C VAL A 156 19.69 -2.61 15.55
N PRO A 157 20.86 -2.24 15.00
CA PRO A 157 21.31 -0.84 14.98
C PRO A 157 20.26 0.14 14.44
N ARG A 158 20.09 1.28 15.11
CA ARG A 158 19.04 2.27 14.75
C ARG A 158 19.27 2.95 13.41
N ASP A 159 20.51 3.00 12.94
CA ASP A 159 20.95 3.64 11.71
C ASP A 159 20.44 2.95 10.44
N ILE A 160 20.16 1.65 10.48
CA ILE A 160 19.47 0.96 9.37
C ILE A 160 17.97 1.30 9.28
N GLY A 161 17.41 1.99 10.29
CA GLY A 161 16.07 2.57 10.24
C GLY A 161 16.01 3.83 9.38
N ILE A 162 16.21 3.68 8.07
CA ILE A 162 16.45 4.79 7.14
C ILE A 162 15.17 5.54 6.82
N VAL A 163 14.25 4.92 6.08
CA VAL A 163 12.99 5.53 5.62
C VAL A 163 12.11 4.49 4.91
N ASP A 164 10.83 4.79 4.72
CA ASP A 164 9.92 4.00 3.88
C ASP A 164 10.28 4.09 2.38
N PRO A 165 10.29 2.99 1.61
CA PRO A 165 10.66 3.00 0.19
C PRO A 165 9.80 3.91 -0.68
N ALA A 166 8.54 4.18 -0.30
CA ALA A 166 7.68 5.10 -1.02
C ALA A 166 8.21 6.56 -1.00
N MET A 167 9.17 6.89 -0.15
CA MET A 167 9.86 8.18 -0.18
C MET A 167 10.73 8.39 -1.43
N MET A 168 11.00 7.33 -2.19
CA MET A 168 11.75 7.40 -3.44
C MET A 168 10.86 7.71 -4.66
N LEU A 169 9.54 7.70 -4.51
CA LEU A 169 8.60 7.92 -5.62
C LEU A 169 8.89 9.19 -6.46
N PRO A 170 9.20 10.36 -5.87
CA PRO A 170 9.51 11.55 -6.66
C PRO A 170 10.80 11.46 -7.50
N ARG A 171 11.64 10.46 -7.25
CA ARG A 171 12.87 10.20 -8.03
C ARG A 171 12.63 9.25 -9.20
N LEU A 172 11.44 8.66 -9.31
CA LEU A 172 11.11 7.81 -10.44
C LEU A 172 10.74 8.66 -11.66
N PRO A 173 11.20 8.33 -12.87
CA PRO A 173 10.94 9.13 -14.07
C PRO A 173 9.47 9.40 -14.34
N GLU A 174 8.60 8.43 -14.06
CA GLU A 174 7.14 8.53 -14.26
C GLU A 174 6.44 9.50 -13.31
N PHE A 175 7.06 9.84 -12.17
CA PHE A 175 6.54 10.79 -11.20
C PHE A 175 7.41 12.03 -11.05
N ALA A 176 8.44 12.19 -11.88
CA ALA A 176 9.28 13.37 -11.89
C ALA A 176 8.44 14.60 -12.27
N ASP A 177 8.70 15.72 -11.60
CA ASP A 177 8.20 17.05 -11.95
C ASP A 177 6.66 17.17 -12.07
N ILE A 178 5.89 16.37 -11.33
CA ILE A 178 4.43 16.49 -11.29
C ILE A 178 4.05 17.90 -10.81
N PRO A 179 3.36 18.72 -11.64
CA PRO A 179 3.00 20.07 -11.24
C PRO A 179 1.87 20.03 -10.21
N ARG A 180 1.98 20.86 -9.18
CA ARG A 180 0.91 21.08 -8.20
C ARG A 180 -0.22 21.89 -8.81
N SER A 181 -1.16 21.21 -9.45
CA SER A 181 -2.30 21.81 -10.16
C SER A 181 -3.65 21.62 -9.47
N GLY A 182 -3.70 20.89 -8.35
CA GLY A 182 -4.91 20.65 -7.59
C GLY A 182 -5.44 21.92 -6.92
N THR A 183 -6.74 22.15 -7.02
CA THR A 183 -7.41 23.34 -6.46
C THR A 183 -8.10 23.09 -5.12
N GLN A 184 -8.23 21.82 -4.71
CA GLN A 184 -8.92 21.44 -3.48
C GLN A 184 -8.05 20.50 -2.63
N PRO A 185 -8.03 20.66 -1.30
CA PRO A 185 -7.36 19.70 -0.45
C PRO A 185 -8.00 18.31 -0.53
N LEU A 186 -7.18 17.28 -0.35
CA LEU A 186 -7.62 15.89 -0.36
C LEU A 186 -7.91 15.39 1.05
N PHE A 187 -8.82 14.42 1.16
CA PHE A 187 -8.92 13.55 2.32
C PHE A 187 -8.74 12.10 1.89
N VAL A 188 -7.77 11.42 2.51
CA VAL A 188 -7.45 10.01 2.26
C VAL A 188 -7.66 9.21 3.56
N PRO A 189 -8.77 8.47 3.72
CA PRO A 189 -9.02 7.69 4.92
C PRO A 189 -8.09 6.47 5.01
N HIS A 190 -8.02 5.86 6.20
CA HIS A 190 -7.45 4.54 6.33
C HIS A 190 -8.34 3.48 5.66
N LEU A 191 -7.75 2.39 5.14
CA LEU A 191 -8.46 1.31 4.46
C LEU A 191 -9.64 0.76 5.29
N SER A 192 -9.40 0.47 6.58
CA SER A 192 -10.44 -0.02 7.51
C SER A 192 -11.60 0.97 7.73
N GLY A 193 -11.38 2.27 7.44
CA GLY A 193 -12.37 3.35 7.52
C GLY A 193 -13.04 3.67 6.18
N ALA A 194 -12.56 3.15 5.04
CA ALA A 194 -12.99 3.55 3.70
C ALA A 194 -14.48 3.34 3.42
N THR A 195 -15.11 2.33 4.05
CA THR A 195 -16.53 2.02 3.87
C THR A 195 -17.43 2.52 5.01
N ARG A 196 -16.85 3.19 6.02
CA ARG A 196 -17.58 3.59 7.23
C ARG A 196 -18.57 4.71 6.97
N HIS A 197 -18.23 5.64 6.08
CA HIS A 197 -19.07 6.77 5.72
C HIS A 197 -19.14 6.93 4.20
N ASP A 198 -20.14 7.69 3.75
CA ASP A 198 -20.23 8.20 2.38
C ASP A 198 -19.22 9.35 2.25
N TRP A 199 -17.94 8.98 2.14
CA TRP A 199 -16.82 9.92 2.10
C TRP A 199 -16.93 10.94 0.96
N PRO A 200 -17.32 10.58 -0.28
CA PRO A 200 -17.53 11.56 -1.32
C PRO A 200 -18.47 12.70 -0.91
N ARG A 201 -19.59 12.37 -0.23
CA ARG A 201 -20.53 13.38 0.27
C ARG A 201 -20.01 14.15 1.47
N VAL A 202 -19.27 13.51 2.37
CA VAL A 202 -18.68 14.15 3.55
C VAL A 202 -17.60 15.15 3.12
N CYS A 203 -16.68 14.75 2.25
CA CYS A 203 -15.59 15.59 1.74
C CYS A 203 -16.15 16.77 0.94
N ARG A 204 -17.12 16.55 0.04
CA ARG A 204 -17.77 17.65 -0.69
C ARG A 204 -18.37 18.70 0.24
N ARG A 205 -19.00 18.28 1.35
CA ARG A 205 -19.50 19.20 2.37
C ARG A 205 -18.39 19.91 3.14
N ALA A 206 -17.24 19.28 3.32
CA ALA A 206 -16.08 19.87 3.96
C ALA A 206 -15.32 20.85 3.06
N GLY A 207 -15.57 20.86 1.74
CA GLY A 207 -14.75 21.59 0.76
C GLY A 207 -13.48 20.83 0.36
N LEU A 208 -13.51 19.50 0.48
CA LEU A 208 -12.41 18.59 0.22
C LEU A 208 -12.76 17.64 -0.92
N ARG A 209 -11.75 17.11 -1.61
CA ARG A 209 -11.92 15.96 -2.50
C ARG A 209 -11.62 14.66 -1.75
N TYR A 210 -12.47 13.65 -1.93
CA TYR A 210 -12.23 12.31 -1.41
C TYR A 210 -11.32 11.54 -2.37
N VAL A 211 -10.28 10.89 -1.83
CA VAL A 211 -9.48 9.91 -2.57
C VAL A 211 -9.59 8.58 -1.86
N SER A 212 -9.94 7.55 -2.62
CA SER A 212 -10.14 6.20 -2.08
C SER A 212 -8.80 5.54 -1.79
N PRO A 213 -8.57 4.95 -0.60
CA PRO A 213 -7.36 4.15 -0.36
C PRO A 213 -7.37 2.84 -1.17
N CYS A 214 -8.50 2.49 -1.76
CA CYS A 214 -8.67 1.35 -2.65
C CYS A 214 -8.48 1.72 -4.15
N GLY A 215 -8.11 2.97 -4.45
CA GLY A 215 -7.86 3.40 -5.82
C GLY A 215 -6.62 2.75 -6.42
N GLU A 216 -6.49 2.83 -7.75
CA GLU A 216 -5.28 2.40 -8.45
C GLU A 216 -4.07 3.20 -7.96
N ALA A 217 -2.97 2.52 -7.66
CA ALA A 217 -1.86 3.07 -6.90
C ALA A 217 -1.22 4.29 -7.59
N ARG A 218 -0.96 4.22 -8.89
CA ARG A 218 -0.33 5.31 -9.65
C ARG A 218 -1.22 6.54 -9.70
N ALA A 219 -2.50 6.36 -10.01
CA ALA A 219 -3.48 7.44 -10.02
C ALA A 219 -3.59 8.12 -8.65
N VAL A 220 -3.66 7.36 -7.55
CA VAL A 220 -3.73 7.93 -6.20
C VAL A 220 -2.45 8.71 -5.84
N ILE A 221 -1.27 8.20 -6.21
CA ILE A 221 0.01 8.89 -6.02
C ILE A 221 0.02 10.23 -6.76
N GLU A 222 -0.37 10.24 -8.04
CA GLU A 222 -0.47 11.48 -8.83
C GLU A 222 -1.47 12.47 -8.23
N GLU A 223 -2.62 11.99 -7.76
CA GLU A 223 -3.61 12.84 -7.09
C GLU A 223 -3.01 13.52 -5.86
N ILE A 224 -2.27 12.77 -5.02
CA ILE A 224 -1.59 13.30 -3.83
C ILE A 224 -0.49 14.30 -4.20
N ALA A 225 0.34 13.98 -5.20
CA ALA A 225 1.41 14.85 -5.67
C ALA A 225 0.90 16.20 -6.20
N ARG A 226 -0.26 16.19 -6.89
CA ARG A 226 -0.87 17.40 -7.46
C ARG A 226 -1.62 18.25 -6.44
N ALA A 227 -1.95 17.71 -5.27
CA ALA A 227 -2.84 18.37 -4.32
C ALA A 227 -2.20 19.60 -3.65
N PRO A 228 -3.00 20.60 -3.24
CA PRO A 228 -2.51 21.73 -2.47
C PRO A 228 -2.29 21.37 -0.99
N LEU A 229 -3.00 20.36 -0.48
CA LEU A 229 -2.95 19.88 0.90
C LEU A 229 -3.57 18.47 0.98
N VAL A 230 -3.03 17.59 1.82
CA VAL A 230 -3.59 16.25 2.08
C VAL A 230 -3.95 16.08 3.57
N LEU A 231 -5.21 15.79 3.87
CA LEU A 231 -5.65 15.29 5.18
C LEU A 231 -5.55 13.76 5.17
N ALA A 232 -4.55 13.22 5.86
CA ALA A 232 -4.20 11.81 5.81
C ALA A 232 -4.62 11.07 7.08
N GLU A 233 -5.47 10.06 6.93
CA GLU A 233 -5.61 8.98 7.94
C GLU A 233 -4.85 7.70 7.48
N SER A 234 -4.60 7.56 6.18
CA SER A 234 -3.67 6.57 5.63
C SER A 234 -2.22 7.00 5.86
N LEU A 235 -1.39 6.10 6.42
CA LEU A 235 0.05 6.36 6.61
C LEU A 235 0.74 6.61 5.27
N HIS A 236 0.52 5.75 4.28
CA HIS A 236 1.12 5.93 2.95
C HIS A 236 0.68 7.23 2.28
N ALA A 237 -0.52 7.76 2.57
CA ALA A 237 -0.89 9.09 2.07
C ALA A 237 0.02 10.20 2.62
N ALA A 238 0.38 10.12 3.91
CA ALA A 238 1.31 11.08 4.53
C ALA A 238 2.75 10.88 4.01
N ILE A 239 3.22 9.63 3.90
CA ILE A 239 4.55 9.31 3.33
C ILE A 239 4.67 9.88 1.92
N ILE A 240 3.70 9.59 1.06
CA ILE A 240 3.69 10.05 -0.34
C ILE A 240 3.58 11.57 -0.39
N ALA A 241 2.67 12.18 0.38
CA ALA A 241 2.54 13.64 0.39
C ALA A 241 3.85 14.32 0.82
N ASP A 242 4.51 13.82 1.87
CA ASP A 242 5.78 14.35 2.34
C ASP A 242 6.90 14.21 1.30
N ALA A 243 6.96 13.06 0.61
CA ALA A 243 7.92 12.81 -0.46
C ALA A 243 7.78 13.82 -1.61
N PHE A 244 6.55 14.05 -2.08
CA PHE A 244 6.23 15.04 -3.12
C PHE A 244 6.20 16.49 -2.62
N ARG A 245 6.52 16.72 -1.34
CA ARG A 245 6.45 18.04 -0.69
C ARG A 245 5.05 18.65 -0.75
N THR A 246 4.01 17.82 -0.86
CA THR A 246 2.62 18.25 -0.67
C THR A 246 2.35 18.41 0.82
N PRO A 247 1.99 19.61 1.29
CA PRO A 247 1.66 19.82 2.71
C PRO A 247 0.60 18.82 3.16
N TRP A 248 0.75 18.26 4.36
CA TRP A 248 -0.18 17.24 4.84
C TRP A 248 -0.50 17.40 6.33
N ILE A 249 -1.66 16.88 6.73
CA ILE A 249 -2.16 16.94 8.11
C ILE A 249 -2.62 15.54 8.49
N ALA A 250 -2.08 15.00 9.58
CA ALA A 250 -2.55 13.74 10.13
C ALA A 250 -3.93 13.94 10.79
N VAL A 251 -4.91 13.15 10.38
CA VAL A 251 -6.24 13.13 10.95
C VAL A 251 -6.61 11.72 11.42
N SER A 252 -7.46 11.64 12.44
CA SER A 252 -7.98 10.36 12.92
C SER A 252 -9.50 10.39 12.96
N VAL A 253 -10.15 9.63 12.08
CA VAL A 253 -11.59 9.34 12.15
C VAL A 253 -11.85 8.34 13.27
N SER A 254 -10.87 7.47 13.54
CA SER A 254 -10.95 6.51 14.64
C SER A 254 -9.58 6.07 15.13
N ASN A 255 -9.56 5.56 16.37
CA ASN A 255 -8.40 4.89 16.97
C ASN A 255 -8.01 3.55 16.30
N LEU A 256 -8.44 3.28 15.07
CA LEU A 256 -8.07 2.10 14.29
C LEU A 256 -6.72 2.26 13.57
N ILE A 257 -6.18 3.48 13.53
CA ILE A 257 -4.84 3.72 12.99
C ILE A 257 -3.78 3.19 13.96
N ASN A 258 -2.75 2.56 13.39
CA ASN A 258 -1.61 2.09 14.15
C ASN A 258 -0.59 3.21 14.31
N ARG A 259 -0.61 3.87 15.48
CA ARG A 259 0.26 5.02 15.77
C ARG A 259 1.73 4.66 15.82
N ASP A 260 2.07 3.42 16.15
CA ASP A 260 3.46 3.00 16.24
C ASP A 260 4.13 3.02 14.86
N LYS A 261 3.39 2.62 13.81
CA LYS A 261 3.90 2.70 12.43
C LYS A 261 4.14 4.14 11.98
N TRP A 262 3.21 5.03 12.34
CA TRP A 262 3.34 6.45 12.06
C TRP A 262 4.55 7.04 12.79
N ALA A 263 4.69 6.76 14.10
CA ALA A 263 5.81 7.21 14.91
C ALA A 263 7.15 6.69 14.37
N ASP A 264 7.19 5.44 13.92
CA ASP A 264 8.36 4.82 13.33
C ASP A 264 8.84 5.55 12.06
N TRP A 265 7.93 5.76 11.10
CA TRP A 265 8.26 6.55 9.91
C TRP A 265 8.61 8.00 10.25
N ALA A 266 7.81 8.67 11.08
CA ALA A 266 8.05 10.07 11.42
C ALA A 266 9.39 10.29 12.13
N ALA A 267 9.80 9.36 13.00
CA ALA A 267 11.10 9.41 13.67
C ALA A 267 12.28 9.34 12.69
N SER A 268 12.13 8.66 11.55
CA SER A 268 13.17 8.62 10.51
C SER A 268 13.44 9.99 9.87
N LEU A 269 12.43 10.87 9.85
CA LEU A 269 12.48 12.22 9.27
C LEU A 269 12.50 13.35 10.32
N GLY A 270 12.54 13.01 11.62
CA GLY A 270 12.48 14.00 12.71
C GLY A 270 11.14 14.75 12.79
N ILE A 271 10.05 14.17 12.27
CA ILE A 271 8.72 14.80 12.28
C ILE A 271 8.08 14.66 13.66
N ALA A 272 7.63 15.78 14.23
CA ALA A 272 6.75 15.80 15.40
C ALA A 272 5.29 15.54 14.97
N LEU A 273 4.77 14.34 15.22
CA LEU A 273 3.41 13.98 14.81
C LEU A 273 2.34 14.56 15.73
N GLU A 274 1.40 15.30 15.13
CA GLU A 274 0.15 15.70 15.76
C GLU A 274 -1.05 15.15 14.97
N PHE A 275 -1.97 14.47 15.66
CA PHE A 275 -3.19 13.95 15.04
C PHE A 275 -4.38 14.81 15.41
N HIS A 276 -5.09 15.30 14.40
CA HIS A 276 -6.40 15.93 14.59
C HIS A 276 -7.49 14.86 14.73
N GLU A 277 -7.93 14.64 15.97
CA GLU A 277 -9.02 13.71 16.28
C GLU A 277 -10.37 14.25 15.77
N LEU A 278 -10.97 13.56 14.81
CA LEU A 278 -12.30 13.90 14.29
C LEU A 278 -13.41 13.40 15.21
N PHE A 279 -13.12 12.51 16.17
CA PHE A 279 -14.08 11.99 17.16
C PHE A 279 -13.45 11.77 18.55
N PRO A 280 -13.01 12.82 19.25
CA PRO A 280 -12.29 12.69 20.51
C PRO A 280 -13.09 11.95 21.59
N GLU A 281 -14.41 12.15 21.67
CA GLU A 281 -15.27 11.47 22.64
C GLU A 281 -15.32 9.95 22.44
N PHE A 282 -15.38 9.51 21.18
CA PHE A 282 -15.39 8.08 20.86
C PHE A 282 -14.02 7.44 21.11
N THR A 283 -12.94 8.19 20.82
CA THR A 283 -11.57 7.80 21.15
C THR A 283 -11.39 7.66 22.67
N ARG A 284 -11.87 8.63 23.46
CA ARG A 284 -11.81 8.61 24.95
C ARG A 284 -12.64 7.47 25.54
N LEU A 285 -13.90 7.33 25.12
CA LEU A 285 -14.79 6.27 25.59
C LEU A 285 -14.20 4.88 25.28
N ARG A 286 -13.66 4.66 24.09
CA ARG A 286 -13.00 3.38 23.76
C ARG A 286 -11.67 3.18 24.50
N ARG A 287 -10.91 4.23 24.81
CA ARG A 287 -9.68 4.12 25.61
C ARG A 287 -10.01 3.71 27.05
N ALA A 288 -11.08 4.26 27.62
CA ALA A 288 -11.61 3.85 28.92
C ALA A 288 -12.16 2.40 28.90
N LEU A 289 -12.70 1.96 27.76
CA LEU A 289 -13.21 0.61 27.55
C LEU A 289 -12.18 -0.36 26.95
N ARG A 290 -10.89 0.00 26.84
CA ARG A 290 -9.85 -0.94 26.40
C ARG A 290 -9.73 -2.00 27.50
N PRO A 291 -9.96 -3.29 27.22
CA PRO A 291 -9.61 -4.33 28.18
C PRO A 291 -8.11 -4.23 28.43
N THR A 292 -7.67 -4.39 29.68
CA THR A 292 -6.28 -4.71 29.99
C THR A 292 -5.88 -5.93 29.15
N PRO A 293 -4.68 -5.96 28.54
CA PRO A 293 -4.25 -7.13 27.78
C PRO A 293 -4.33 -8.34 28.71
N ALA A 294 -5.22 -9.28 28.38
CA ALA A 294 -5.33 -10.52 29.13
C ALA A 294 -4.02 -11.31 28.93
N PRO A 295 -3.55 -12.05 29.95
CA PRO A 295 -2.44 -12.99 29.76
C PRO A 295 -2.75 -13.91 28.59
N ALA A 296 -1.75 -14.19 27.75
CA ALA A 296 -1.89 -15.11 26.64
C ALA A 296 -2.32 -16.49 27.20
N GLY A 297 -3.60 -16.85 27.03
CA GLY A 297 -4.07 -18.14 27.54
C GLY A 297 -5.57 -18.42 27.49
N THR A 298 -6.47 -17.43 27.53
CA THR A 298 -7.92 -17.74 27.56
C THR A 298 -8.75 -16.72 26.79
N ALA A 299 -8.88 -16.92 25.48
CA ALA A 299 -10.01 -16.37 24.74
C ALA A 299 -11.15 -17.41 24.78
N PRO A 300 -12.35 -17.10 25.30
CA PRO A 300 -13.47 -18.02 25.20
C PRO A 300 -13.82 -18.19 23.72
N ALA A 301 -13.93 -19.45 23.29
CA ALA A 301 -14.33 -19.81 21.95
C ALA A 301 -15.67 -19.13 21.63
N ALA A 302 -15.70 -18.30 20.58
CA ALA A 302 -16.94 -17.76 20.07
C ALA A 302 -17.85 -18.94 19.67
N ALA A 303 -18.99 -19.06 20.36
CA ALA A 303 -19.98 -20.10 20.11
C ALA A 303 -20.40 -20.09 18.61
N PRO A 304 -20.38 -21.23 17.92
CA PRO A 304 -20.91 -21.33 16.57
C PRO A 304 -22.43 -21.16 16.63
N GLY A 305 -22.99 -20.21 15.86
CA GLY A 305 -24.44 -19.98 15.79
C GLY A 305 -24.93 -18.58 16.17
N ALA A 306 -24.07 -17.57 16.28
CA ALA A 306 -24.52 -16.20 16.52
C ALA A 306 -25.50 -15.74 15.40
N PRO A 307 -26.73 -15.29 15.73
CA PRO A 307 -27.74 -14.97 14.73
C PRO A 307 -27.29 -13.78 13.85
N PRO A 308 -27.71 -13.73 12.57
CA PRO A 308 -27.40 -12.62 11.70
C PRO A 308 -27.87 -11.30 12.33
N ARG A 309 -26.98 -10.30 12.35
CA ARG A 309 -27.22 -8.98 12.98
C ARG A 309 -28.63 -8.48 12.64
N SER A 310 -29.48 -8.28 13.65
CA SER A 310 -30.90 -7.91 13.45
C SER A 310 -31.08 -6.66 12.59
N ARG A 311 -32.12 -6.62 11.74
CA ARG A 311 -32.44 -5.47 10.85
C ARG A 311 -32.48 -4.14 11.62
N ALA A 312 -33.00 -4.14 12.84
CA ALA A 312 -33.06 -2.98 13.73
C ALA A 312 -31.67 -2.43 14.10
N ARG A 313 -30.68 -3.29 14.39
CA ARG A 313 -29.30 -2.85 14.66
C ARG A 313 -28.65 -2.22 13.43
N ARG A 314 -28.89 -2.76 12.23
CA ARG A 314 -28.40 -2.17 10.97
C ARG A 314 -29.03 -0.81 10.69
N ALA A 315 -30.34 -0.67 10.89
CA ALA A 315 -31.05 0.60 10.73
C ALA A 315 -30.56 1.66 11.72
N LYS A 316 -30.39 1.30 12.99
CA LYS A 316 -29.86 2.21 14.03
C LYS A 316 -28.42 2.66 13.72
N LEU A 317 -27.57 1.76 13.22
CA LEU A 317 -26.22 2.11 12.76
C LEU A 317 -26.27 3.07 11.57
N ALA A 318 -27.11 2.79 10.56
CA ALA A 318 -27.24 3.66 9.39
C ALA A 318 -27.74 5.07 9.77
N LEU A 319 -28.71 5.17 10.68
CA LEU A 319 -29.19 6.44 11.20
C LEU A 319 -28.10 7.21 11.94
N ARG A 320 -27.34 6.54 12.81
CA ARG A 320 -26.20 7.12 13.52
C ARG A 320 -25.13 7.65 12.56
N LEU A 321 -24.71 6.83 11.59
CA LEU A 321 -23.72 7.24 10.58
C LEU A 321 -24.20 8.42 9.74
N ARG A 322 -25.51 8.52 9.46
CA ARG A 322 -26.11 9.68 8.78
C ARG A 322 -26.05 10.94 9.64
N ALA A 323 -26.36 10.82 10.94
CA ALA A 323 -26.30 11.93 11.90
C ALA A 323 -24.87 12.43 12.16
N GLU A 324 -23.86 11.56 12.08
CA GLU A 324 -22.46 11.93 12.29
C GLU A 324 -21.86 12.75 11.11
N ARG A 325 -22.35 12.57 9.87
CA ARG A 325 -21.82 13.22 8.65
C ARG A 325 -21.59 14.75 8.75
N PRO A 326 -22.57 15.58 9.16
CA PRO A 326 -22.36 17.03 9.22
C PRO A 326 -21.26 17.41 10.23
N LEU A 327 -21.18 16.69 11.35
CA LEU A 327 -20.14 16.91 12.35
C LEU A 327 -18.75 16.54 11.81
N ILE A 328 -18.64 15.40 11.11
CA ILE A 328 -17.38 14.99 10.45
C ILE A 328 -16.95 16.05 9.43
N ALA A 329 -17.87 16.47 8.55
CA ALA A 329 -17.55 17.45 7.53
C ALA A 329 -17.06 18.77 8.14
N ARG A 330 -17.71 19.24 9.23
CA ARG A 330 -17.26 20.43 9.97
C ARG A 330 -15.86 20.25 10.58
N ARG A 331 -15.59 19.08 11.16
CA ARG A 331 -14.28 18.79 11.79
C ARG A 331 -13.17 18.61 10.77
N LEU A 332 -13.44 17.98 9.63
CA LEU A 332 -12.53 17.91 8.48
C LEU A 332 -12.21 19.30 7.95
N ARG A 333 -13.23 20.15 7.76
CA ARG A 333 -13.02 21.55 7.35
C ARG A 333 -12.16 22.32 8.36
N LYS A 334 -12.38 22.13 9.66
CA LYS A 334 -11.55 22.73 10.71
C LYS A 334 -10.11 22.18 10.67
N ALA A 335 -9.93 20.88 10.48
CA ALA A 335 -8.59 20.28 10.38
C ALA A 335 -7.82 20.83 9.17
N ALA A 336 -8.51 21.11 8.06
CA ALA A 336 -7.89 21.69 6.86
C ALA A 336 -7.36 23.12 7.05
N THR A 337 -7.65 23.79 8.16
CA THR A 337 -7.09 25.11 8.51
C THR A 337 -5.95 25.03 9.52
N ALA A 338 -5.56 23.83 9.97
CA ALA A 338 -4.41 23.66 10.86
C ALA A 338 -3.09 23.83 10.09
N SER A 339 -2.01 24.14 10.81
CA SER A 339 -0.69 24.20 10.21
C SER A 339 -0.30 22.84 9.65
N PRO A 340 0.05 22.74 8.36
CA PRO A 340 0.44 21.47 7.78
C PRO A 340 1.83 21.05 8.24
N THR A 341 2.09 19.76 8.13
CA THR A 341 3.36 19.11 8.42
C THR A 341 4.12 18.89 7.11
N LEU A 342 5.44 19.09 7.17
CA LEU A 342 6.42 18.63 6.19
C LEU A 342 7.72 18.30 6.93
N SER A 343 8.42 17.24 6.53
CA SER A 343 9.79 16.99 6.97
C SER A 343 10.73 18.12 6.56
N ASP A 344 11.85 18.27 7.28
CA ASP A 344 12.93 19.16 6.85
C ASP A 344 13.50 18.71 5.48
N PRO A 345 13.62 19.62 4.47
CA PRO A 345 14.10 19.24 3.15
C PRO A 345 15.52 18.64 3.12
N ALA A 346 16.42 19.08 4.01
CA ALA A 346 17.78 18.54 4.05
C ALA A 346 17.78 17.11 4.61
N THR A 347 17.02 16.89 5.68
CA THR A 347 16.80 15.56 6.28
C THR A 347 16.18 14.61 5.27
N LEU A 348 15.15 15.03 4.54
CA LEU A 348 14.53 14.22 3.49
C LEU A 348 15.54 13.81 2.41
N ARG A 349 16.32 14.76 1.87
CA ARG A 349 17.34 14.47 0.86
C ARG A 349 18.37 13.49 1.38
N GLN A 350 18.87 13.70 2.60
CA GLN A 350 19.83 12.82 3.25
C GLN A 350 19.27 11.39 3.39
N ARG A 351 18.00 11.22 3.78
CA ARG A 351 17.37 9.90 3.89
C ARG A 351 17.22 9.21 2.54
N GLN A 352 16.81 9.95 1.51
CA GLN A 352 16.73 9.41 0.15
C GLN A 352 18.11 9.01 -0.40
N GLU A 353 19.16 9.78 -0.13
CA GLU A 353 20.54 9.46 -0.52
C GLU A 353 21.06 8.22 0.22
N SER A 354 20.82 8.15 1.54
CA SER A 354 21.19 6.99 2.36
C SER A 354 20.48 5.72 1.86
N TYR A 355 19.19 5.85 1.52
CA TYR A 355 18.41 4.73 0.99
C TYR A 355 18.86 4.34 -0.42
N GLN A 356 19.23 5.30 -1.27
CA GLN A 356 19.82 5.01 -2.58
C GLN A 356 21.12 4.20 -2.45
N ALA A 357 22.01 4.59 -1.53
CA ALA A 357 23.25 3.84 -1.28
C ALA A 357 22.98 2.40 -0.82
N VAL A 358 21.90 2.17 -0.07
CA VAL A 358 21.43 0.82 0.27
C VAL A 358 21.01 0.04 -0.97
N LEU A 359 20.21 0.65 -1.86
CA LEU A 359 19.78 0.01 -3.11
C LEU A 359 20.99 -0.35 -3.99
N ASP A 360 21.95 0.56 -4.14
CA ASP A 360 23.17 0.33 -4.92
C ASP A 360 23.98 -0.84 -4.35
N GLY A 361 24.07 -0.94 -3.02
CA GLY A 361 24.70 -2.08 -2.34
C GLY A 361 23.97 -3.39 -2.57
N VAL A 362 22.63 -3.38 -2.52
CA VAL A 362 21.82 -4.57 -2.82
C VAL A 362 22.00 -5.02 -4.27
N ILE A 363 21.96 -4.10 -5.23
CA ILE A 363 22.19 -4.41 -6.64
C ILE A 363 23.55 -5.06 -6.83
N ARG A 364 24.61 -4.50 -6.23
CA ARG A 364 25.96 -5.07 -6.33
C ARG A 364 26.03 -6.49 -5.75
N ASP A 365 25.38 -6.74 -4.63
CA ASP A 365 25.53 -8.01 -3.90
C ASP A 365 24.61 -9.12 -4.40
N TYR A 366 23.47 -8.79 -5.02
CA TYR A 366 22.44 -9.76 -5.41
C TYR A 366 22.30 -9.98 -6.92
N ARG A 367 22.74 -9.04 -7.76
CA ARG A 367 22.51 -9.10 -9.22
C ARG A 367 23.06 -10.35 -9.89
N GLY A 368 24.17 -10.89 -9.38
CA GLY A 368 24.91 -11.99 -10.00
C GLY A 368 25.93 -11.49 -11.02
#